data_AF-A0A2E7R0W0-F1
#
_entry.id   AF-A0A2E7R0W0-F1
#
_cell.length_a   1.000
_cell.length_b   1.000
_cell.length_c   1.000
_cell.angle_alpha   90.00
_cell.angle_beta   90.00
_cell.angle_gamma   90.00
#
_symmetry.space_group_name_H-M   'P 1'
#
loop_
_entity.id
_entity.type
_entity.pdbx_description
1 polymer ?
#
loop_
_entity_poly.entity_id
_entity_poly.type
_entity_poly.pdbx_seq_one_letter_code
_entity_poly.pdbx_strand_id
1 'polypeptide(L)'
;MSRIGTRMYNDNRFKLGLFGMNCSGGLTMTLAPEYWDASWENNLKAAQLADEAGLEFILPIGRWRGYGGITDTASSTYETLTWASGLLAVTKGISIFGTVHVSMIGPVFCAKQMVTADHIGQGRFGLNIVSG
;
A
#
# COMPACT_ATOMS: atom_id res chain seq x y z
N MET A 1 17.14 3.40 13.54
CA MET A 1 17.07 1.92 13.68
C MET A 1 17.62 1.30 12.41
N SER A 2 18.37 0.21 12.53
CA SER A 2 18.88 -0.53 11.37
C SER A 2 17.71 -1.19 10.62
N ARG A 3 17.63 -1.02 9.30
CA ARG A 3 16.63 -1.69 8.44
C ARG A 3 16.90 -3.19 8.24
N ILE A 4 18.00 -3.70 8.79
CA ILE A 4 18.52 -5.07 8.62
C ILE A 4 17.53 -6.15 9.14
N GLY A 5 16.43 -5.78 9.83
CA GLY A 5 15.40 -6.71 10.29
C GLY A 5 14.12 -6.80 9.46
N THR A 6 13.94 -6.01 8.38
CA THR A 6 12.69 -6.07 7.60
C THR A 6 12.73 -7.18 6.55
N ARG A 7 11.57 -7.75 6.20
CA ARG A 7 11.50 -8.84 5.21
C ARG A 7 12.03 -8.47 3.81
N MET A 8 12.05 -7.18 3.49
CA MET A 8 12.69 -6.69 2.26
C MET A 8 14.17 -7.08 2.14
N TYR A 9 14.86 -7.29 3.27
CA TYR A 9 16.28 -7.66 3.32
C TYR A 9 16.51 -9.09 3.82
N ASN A 10 15.47 -9.95 3.84
CA ASN A 10 15.65 -11.37 4.17
C ASN A 10 16.37 -12.14 3.03
N ASP A 11 16.65 -13.42 3.25
CA ASP A 11 17.39 -14.28 2.32
C ASP A 11 16.58 -14.73 1.09
N ASN A 12 15.29 -14.42 1.01
CA ASN A 12 14.48 -14.78 -0.15
C ASN A 12 15.04 -14.08 -1.40
N ARG A 13 15.52 -14.87 -2.37
CA ARG A 13 16.08 -14.34 -3.62
C ARG A 13 15.05 -13.65 -4.50
N PHE A 14 13.78 -14.01 -4.33
CA PHE A 14 12.65 -13.44 -5.05
C PHE A 14 11.65 -12.88 -4.04
N LYS A 15 11.30 -11.61 -4.21
CA LYS A 15 10.40 -10.88 -3.30
C LYS A 15 9.02 -10.82 -3.92
N LEU A 16 8.01 -11.14 -3.12
CA LEU A 16 6.60 -11.14 -3.49
C LEU A 16 5.84 -10.08 -2.70
N GLY A 17 4.85 -9.49 -3.36
CA GLY A 17 4.01 -8.48 -2.73
C GLY A 17 2.64 -8.35 -3.37
N LEU A 18 1.73 -7.75 -2.62
CA LEU A 18 0.39 -7.40 -3.11
C LEU A 18 0.39 -5.98 -3.68
N PHE A 19 -0.35 -5.76 -4.77
CA PHE A 19 -0.41 -4.47 -5.44
C PHE A 19 -1.85 -4.06 -5.75
N GLY A 20 -2.19 -2.80 -5.45
CA GLY A 20 -3.43 -2.15 -5.90
C GLY A 20 -4.69 -2.47 -5.09
N MET A 21 -4.58 -3.16 -3.95
CA MET A 21 -5.72 -3.48 -3.08
C MET A 21 -6.39 -2.25 -2.44
N ASN A 22 -5.74 -1.08 -2.46
CA ASN A 22 -6.26 0.19 -1.95
C ASN A 22 -7.27 0.88 -2.90
N CYS A 23 -7.58 0.27 -4.04
CA CYS A 23 -8.52 0.79 -5.02
C CYS A 23 -9.65 -0.21 -5.24
N SER A 24 -10.90 0.26 -5.34
CA SER A 24 -12.03 -0.60 -5.72
C SER A 24 -11.71 -1.31 -7.04
N GLY A 25 -11.98 -2.62 -7.12
CA GLY A 25 -11.71 -3.42 -8.31
C GLY A 25 -10.25 -3.77 -8.54
N GLY A 26 -9.35 -3.27 -7.68
CA GLY A 26 -7.91 -3.46 -7.80
C GLY A 26 -7.41 -3.03 -9.17
N LEU A 27 -6.97 -4.00 -9.96
CA LEU A 27 -6.44 -3.81 -11.31
C LEU A 27 -7.33 -4.43 -12.41
N THR A 28 -8.56 -4.83 -12.06
CA THR A 28 -9.42 -5.61 -12.96
C THR A 28 -10.66 -4.81 -13.34
N MET A 29 -10.81 -4.54 -14.64
CA MET A 29 -12.00 -3.92 -15.21
C MET A 29 -13.04 -5.00 -15.55
N THR A 30 -13.91 -5.32 -14.61
CA THR A 30 -14.87 -6.43 -14.74
C THR A 30 -16.22 -6.10 -14.12
N LEU A 31 -17.27 -6.79 -14.57
CA LEU A 31 -18.62 -6.82 -13.98
C LEU A 31 -18.89 -8.10 -13.18
N ALA A 32 -17.87 -8.95 -13.02
CA ALA A 32 -17.98 -10.17 -12.25
C ALA A 32 -18.36 -9.87 -10.78
N PRO A 33 -19.22 -10.69 -10.14
CA PRO A 33 -19.62 -10.47 -8.76
C PRO A 33 -18.46 -10.59 -7.76
N GLU A 34 -17.38 -11.28 -8.11
CA GLU A 34 -16.14 -11.39 -7.34
C GLU A 34 -15.21 -10.17 -7.48
N TYR A 35 -15.73 -9.04 -7.98
CA TYR A 35 -15.02 -7.77 -8.02
C TYR A 35 -14.43 -7.41 -6.65
N TRP A 36 -13.20 -6.89 -6.64
CA TRP A 36 -12.52 -6.57 -5.40
C TRP A 36 -13.21 -5.42 -4.67
N ASP A 37 -13.85 -5.74 -3.53
CA ASP A 37 -14.30 -4.75 -2.57
C ASP A 37 -13.10 -4.24 -1.74
N ALA A 38 -12.69 -3.01 -2.02
CA ALA A 38 -11.60 -2.33 -1.34
C ALA A 38 -12.03 -1.67 -0.03
N SER A 39 -12.98 -2.22 0.71
CA SER A 39 -13.28 -1.79 2.08
C SER A 39 -12.04 -1.84 3.00
N TRP A 40 -12.08 -1.09 4.09
CA TRP A 40 -10.95 -1.02 5.02
C TRP A 40 -10.72 -2.39 5.68
N GLU A 41 -11.81 -3.07 6.02
CA GLU A 41 -11.84 -4.40 6.61
C GLU A 41 -11.17 -5.44 5.67
N ASN A 42 -11.45 -5.38 4.37
CA ASN A 42 -10.80 -6.25 3.39
C ASN A 42 -9.32 -5.89 3.20
N ASN A 43 -8.96 -4.60 3.27
CA ASN A 43 -7.57 -4.18 3.24
C ASN A 43 -6.80 -4.71 4.47
N LEU A 44 -7.36 -4.60 5.67
CA LEU A 44 -6.79 -5.15 6.90
C LEU A 44 -6.59 -6.66 6.77
N LYS A 45 -7.63 -7.39 6.37
CA LYS A 45 -7.61 -8.85 6.25
C LYS A 45 -6.57 -9.31 5.25
N ALA A 46 -6.53 -8.73 4.05
CA ALA A 46 -5.55 -9.10 3.03
C ALA A 46 -4.11 -8.76 3.45
N ALA A 47 -3.89 -7.63 4.14
CA ALA A 47 -2.58 -7.27 4.65
C ALA A 47 -2.07 -8.23 5.73
N GLN A 48 -2.95 -8.64 6.65
CA GLN A 48 -2.63 -9.63 7.68
C GLN A 48 -2.36 -11.01 7.09
N LEU A 49 -3.18 -11.46 6.13
CA LEU A 49 -2.95 -12.74 5.43
C LEU A 49 -1.61 -12.73 4.68
N ALA A 50 -1.27 -11.64 3.99
CA ALA A 50 0.02 -11.50 3.31
C ALA A 50 1.19 -11.51 4.31
N ASP A 51 1.02 -10.83 5.45
CA ASP A 51 2.01 -10.81 6.52
C ASP A 51 2.20 -12.21 7.15
N GLU A 52 1.13 -12.94 7.42
CA GLU A 52 1.17 -14.31 7.94
C GLU A 52 1.79 -15.28 6.92
N ALA A 53 1.49 -15.11 5.64
CA ALA A 53 2.06 -15.91 4.55
C ALA A 53 3.54 -15.62 4.25
N GLY A 54 4.14 -14.62 4.91
CA GLY A 54 5.57 -14.34 4.76
C GLY A 54 5.93 -13.43 3.58
N LEU A 55 4.96 -12.77 2.93
CA LEU A 55 5.23 -11.84 1.83
C LEU A 55 6.07 -10.64 2.32
N GLU A 56 6.82 -10.04 1.40
CA GLU A 56 7.76 -8.99 1.74
C GLU A 56 7.17 -7.59 1.70
N PHE A 57 6.22 -7.32 0.78
CA PHE A 57 5.66 -5.98 0.68
C PHE A 57 4.20 -5.87 0.23
N ILE A 58 3.60 -4.72 0.53
CA ILE A 58 2.34 -4.27 -0.05
C ILE A 58 2.57 -2.88 -0.65
N LEU A 59 2.11 -2.68 -1.89
CA LEU A 59 2.23 -1.44 -2.64
C LEU A 59 0.85 -0.90 -3.02
N PRO A 60 0.51 0.36 -2.69
CA PRO A 60 -0.72 0.99 -3.13
C PRO A 60 -0.56 1.73 -4.45
N ILE A 61 -1.66 1.89 -5.18
CA ILE A 61 -1.77 2.79 -6.33
C ILE A 61 -2.06 4.21 -5.79
N GLY A 62 -1.25 5.19 -6.18
CA GLY A 62 -1.55 6.60 -5.93
C GLY A 62 -2.55 7.13 -6.94
N ARG A 63 -3.85 6.86 -6.77
CA ARG A 63 -4.88 7.32 -7.71
C ARG A 63 -5.87 8.24 -7.04
N TRP A 64 -6.14 9.36 -7.72
CA TRP A 64 -7.06 10.41 -7.26
C TRP A 64 -8.40 10.40 -7.98
N ARG A 65 -8.48 9.74 -9.15
CA ARG A 65 -9.70 9.63 -9.95
C ARG A 65 -9.84 8.23 -10.55
N GLY A 66 -11.02 7.64 -10.37
CA GLY A 66 -11.41 6.38 -10.98
C GLY A 66 -11.59 6.47 -12.49
N TYR A 67 -11.75 5.31 -13.13
CA TYR A 67 -11.87 5.21 -14.58
C TYR A 67 -13.24 5.62 -15.12
N GLY A 68 -14.30 5.62 -14.29
CA GLY A 68 -15.67 5.81 -14.76
C GLY A 68 -16.16 4.64 -15.61
N GLY A 69 -17.24 4.87 -16.36
CA GLY A 69 -17.85 3.84 -17.18
C GLY A 69 -18.58 2.76 -16.36
N ILE A 70 -18.94 1.66 -17.01
CA ILE A 70 -19.84 0.65 -16.41
C ILE A 70 -19.13 -0.17 -15.31
N THR A 71 -17.83 -0.42 -15.47
CA THR A 71 -17.04 -1.15 -14.46
C THR A 71 -16.52 -0.26 -13.34
N ASP A 72 -16.42 1.05 -13.57
CA ASP A 72 -15.94 2.09 -12.65
C ASP A 72 -14.80 1.66 -11.73
N THR A 73 -13.77 1.03 -12.32
CA THR A 73 -12.62 0.53 -11.57
C THR A 73 -11.88 1.68 -10.91
N ALA A 74 -11.44 1.46 -9.68
CA ALA A 74 -10.82 2.43 -8.81
C ALA A 74 -11.67 3.71 -8.60
N SER A 75 -13.00 3.55 -8.63
CA SER A 75 -13.97 4.59 -8.26
C SER A 75 -13.77 5.13 -6.85
N SER A 76 -13.37 4.26 -5.92
CA SER A 76 -12.94 4.63 -4.58
C SER A 76 -11.48 4.24 -4.38
N THR A 77 -10.73 5.14 -3.77
CA THR A 77 -9.29 4.99 -3.52
C THR A 77 -8.93 5.59 -2.16
N TYR A 78 -7.96 5.00 -1.48
CA TYR A 78 -7.38 5.60 -0.27
C TYR A 78 -6.20 6.52 -0.58
N GLU A 79 -6.04 7.56 0.23
CA GLU A 79 -4.76 8.29 0.33
C GLU A 79 -3.69 7.35 0.88
N THR A 80 -2.54 7.27 0.20
CA THR A 80 -1.64 6.13 0.37
C THR A 80 -0.77 6.19 1.63
N LEU A 81 -0.42 7.37 2.15
CA LEU A 81 0.42 7.50 3.33
C LEU A 81 -0.36 7.17 4.61
N THR A 82 -1.59 7.68 4.72
CA THR A 82 -2.51 7.39 5.82
C THR A 82 -2.95 5.93 5.80
N TRP A 83 -3.28 5.40 4.62
CA TRP A 83 -3.57 3.97 4.44
C TRP A 83 -2.40 3.08 4.86
N ALA A 84 -1.18 3.39 4.40
CA ALA A 84 0.01 2.62 4.76
C ALA A 84 0.26 2.65 6.27
N SER A 85 0.08 3.81 6.89
CA SER A 85 0.23 3.98 8.35
C SER A 85 -0.74 3.09 9.13
N GLY A 86 -2.00 2.99 8.70
CA GLY A 86 -2.98 2.13 9.33
C GLY A 86 -2.62 0.64 9.22
N LEU A 87 -2.17 0.20 8.04
CA LEU A 87 -1.78 -1.20 7.84
C LEU A 87 -0.47 -1.57 8.56
N LEU A 88 0.47 -0.63 8.66
CA LEU A 88 1.71 -0.83 9.41
C LEU A 88 1.45 -1.11 10.90
N ALA A 89 0.42 -0.48 11.46
CA ALA A 89 0.04 -0.66 12.86
C ALA A 89 -0.52 -2.05 13.18
N VAL A 90 -1.04 -2.78 12.19
CA VAL A 90 -1.70 -4.09 12.38
C VAL A 90 -0.93 -5.27 11.78
N THR A 91 0.25 -5.02 11.22
CA THR A 91 1.15 -6.02 10.64
C THR A 91 2.49 -6.03 11.38
N LYS A 92 3.25 -7.13 11.26
CA LYS A 92 4.45 -7.39 12.05
C LYS A 92 5.72 -7.48 11.21
N GLY A 93 5.69 -8.14 10.05
CA GLY A 93 6.89 -8.43 9.25
C GLY A 93 6.91 -7.75 7.88
N ILE A 94 5.76 -7.69 7.21
CA ILE A 94 5.61 -7.14 5.87
C ILE A 94 5.92 -5.64 5.84
N SER A 95 6.56 -5.19 4.77
CA SER A 95 6.79 -3.77 4.51
C SER A 95 5.62 -3.17 3.74
N ILE A 96 5.25 -1.93 4.04
CA ILE A 96 4.11 -1.28 3.39
C ILE A 96 4.56 0.04 2.82
N PHE A 97 4.26 0.22 1.55
CA PHE A 97 4.68 1.38 0.79
C PHE A 97 3.60 2.46 0.79
N GLY A 98 4.02 3.72 0.73
CA GLY A 98 3.20 4.83 0.25
C GLY A 98 3.59 5.21 -1.17
N THR A 99 2.64 5.70 -1.97
CA THR A 99 2.89 6.20 -3.34
C THR A 99 2.63 7.70 -3.39
N VAL A 100 3.67 8.46 -3.72
CA VAL A 100 3.64 9.93 -3.71
C VAL A 100 3.83 10.48 -5.12
N HIS A 101 2.95 11.40 -5.49
CA HIS A 101 3.07 12.24 -6.68
C HIS A 101 3.96 13.44 -6.38
N VAL A 102 5.10 13.56 -7.05
CA VAL A 102 6.07 14.65 -6.82
C VAL A 102 5.48 16.05 -7.01
N SER A 103 4.44 16.18 -7.84
CA SER A 103 3.77 17.45 -8.14
C SER A 103 2.73 17.87 -7.10
N MET A 104 2.31 16.96 -6.21
CA MET A 104 1.15 17.20 -5.33
C MET A 104 1.51 17.50 -3.87
N ILE A 105 2.76 17.29 -3.46
CA ILE A 105 3.13 17.44 -2.05
C ILE A 105 4.55 17.99 -1.89
N GLY A 106 4.70 18.97 -0.99
CA GLY A 106 6.01 19.54 -0.67
C GLY A 106 6.92 18.49 -0.01
N PRO A 107 8.20 18.38 -0.41
CA PRO A 107 9.08 17.29 0.01
C PRO A 107 9.31 17.26 1.54
N VAL A 108 9.39 18.41 2.20
CA VAL A 108 9.58 18.50 3.65
C VAL A 108 8.36 17.97 4.41
N PHE A 109 7.15 18.35 3.98
CA PHE A 109 5.91 17.88 4.57
C PHE A 109 5.74 16.37 4.35
N CYS A 110 6.01 15.91 3.14
CA CYS A 110 5.95 14.50 2.77
C CYS A 110 6.93 13.67 3.61
N ALA A 111 8.20 14.10 3.72
CA ALA A 111 9.20 13.43 4.53
C ALA A 111 8.76 13.30 5.99
N LYS A 112 8.13 14.34 6.57
CA LYS A 112 7.65 14.28 7.95
C LYS A 112 6.54 13.24 8.14
N GLN A 113 5.62 13.10 7.19
CA GLN A 113 4.60 12.05 7.22
C GLN A 113 5.23 10.66 7.11
N MET A 114 6.19 10.48 6.21
CA MET A 114 6.89 9.20 6.03
C MET A 114 7.67 8.78 7.27
N VAL A 115 8.32 9.71 7.97
CA VAL A 115 9.03 9.41 9.22
C VAL A 115 8.04 8.94 10.30
N THR A 116 6.84 9.52 10.37
CA THR A 116 5.79 9.02 11.27
C THR A 116 5.36 7.61 10.89
N ALA A 117 5.13 7.34 9.61
CA ALA A 117 4.80 6.00 9.12
C ALA A 117 5.92 4.99 9.40
N ASP A 118 7.18 5.38 9.22
CA ASP A 118 8.36 4.56 9.54
C ASP A 118 8.42 4.22 11.04
N HIS A 119 8.10 5.16 11.93
CA HIS A 119 7.98 4.88 13.36
C HIS A 119 6.85 3.90 13.69
N ILE A 120 5.66 4.06 13.09
CA ILE A 120 4.53 3.12 13.26
C ILE A 120 4.94 1.72 12.78
N GLY A 121 5.58 1.64 11.62
CA GLY A 121 6.06 0.41 11.01
C GLY A 121 7.35 -0.14 11.61
N GLN A 122 7.98 0.55 12.56
CA GLN A 122 9.29 0.20 13.13
C GLN A 122 10.36 -0.06 12.03
N GLY A 123 10.43 0.83 11.04
CA GLY A 123 11.36 0.75 9.90
C GLY A 123 10.83 0.00 8.67
N ARG A 124 9.57 -0.48 8.69
CA ARG A 124 8.93 -1.23 7.59
C ARG A 124 8.20 -0.36 6.56
N PHE A 125 8.32 0.97 6.64
CA PHE A 125 7.72 1.85 5.63
C PHE A 125 8.59 1.95 4.38
N GLY A 126 7.97 1.80 3.22
CA GLY A 126 8.58 2.00 1.90
C GLY A 126 8.01 3.22 1.17
N LEU A 127 8.77 3.79 0.24
CA LEU A 127 8.33 4.90 -0.59
C LEU A 127 8.39 4.53 -2.06
N ASN A 128 7.28 4.74 -2.77
CA ASN A 128 7.18 4.76 -4.22
C ASN A 128 6.95 6.20 -4.68
N ILE A 129 7.77 6.69 -5.61
CA ILE A 129 7.74 8.08 -6.10
C ILE A 129 7.33 8.08 -7.57
N VAL A 130 6.31 8.87 -7.92
CA VAL A 130 5.80 8.97 -9.29
C VAL A 130 5.69 10.43 -9.75
N SER A 131 5.85 10.67 -11.05
CA SER A 131 5.73 12.00 -11.66
C SER A 131 4.27 12.46 -11.87
N GLY A 132 3.35 11.50 -11.95
CA GLY A 132 1.96 11.68 -12.41
C GLY A 132 1.49 10.44 -13.13
#